data_AF-A0A418ZSV1-F1
#
_entry.id   AF-A0A418ZSV1-F1
#
_cell.length_a   1.000
_cell.length_b   1.000
_cell.length_c   1.000
_cell.angle_alpha   90.00
_cell.angle_beta   90.00
_cell.angle_gamma   90.00
#
_symmetry.space_group_name_H-M   'P 1'
#
loop_
_entity.id
_entity.type
_entity.pdbx_description
1 polymer ?
#
loop_
_entity_poly.entity_id
_entity_poly.type
_entity_poly.pdbx_seq_one_letter_code
_entity_poly.pdbx_strand_id
1 'polypeptide(L)' 'ERAARLAAAGDGGAMAALRRLTDPQEMGHLFKVIAIWPRGAPPVPGFEPLEAHADNA' A
#
# COMPACT_ATOMS: atom_id res chain seq x y z
N GLU A 1 -10.44 7.95 -1.89
CA GLU A 1 -11.60 8.33 -1.04
C GLU A 1 -11.24 8.86 0.36
N ARG A 2 -10.41 8.18 1.17
CA ARG A 2 -10.10 8.63 2.55
C ARG A 2 -9.54 10.05 2.65
N ALA A 3 -8.49 10.37 1.89
CA ALA A 3 -7.88 11.71 1.93
C ALA A 3 -8.85 12.82 1.51
N ALA A 4 -9.71 12.56 0.52
CA ALA A 4 -10.77 13.49 0.12
C ALA A 4 -11.79 13.72 1.24
N ARG A 5 -12.18 12.67 1.97
CA ARG A 5 -13.06 12.81 3.16
C ARG A 5 -12.41 13.63 4.27
N LEU A 6 -11.12 13.42 4.53
CA LEU A 6 -10.38 14.21 5.53
C LEU A 6 -10.26 15.67 5.14
N ALA A 7 -9.98 15.95 3.87
CA ALA A 7 -9.96 17.31 3.33
C ALA A 7 -11.34 17.99 3.46
N ALA A 8 -12.42 17.29 3.14
CA ALA A 8 -13.79 17.79 3.32
C ALA A 8 -14.14 18.03 4.81
N ALA A 9 -13.53 17.27 5.72
CA ALA A 9 -13.67 17.46 7.17
C ALA A 9 -12.77 18.58 7.74
N GLY A 10 -12.02 19.30 6.89
CA GLY A 10 -11.20 20.45 7.30
C GLY A 10 -9.70 20.17 7.42
N ASP A 11 -9.23 18.94 7.18
CA ASP A 11 -7.79 18.63 7.13
C ASP A 11 -7.20 19.06 5.78
N GLY A 12 -6.75 20.30 5.69
CA GLY A 12 -6.13 20.86 4.48
C GLY A 12 -4.83 20.16 4.05
N GLY A 13 -4.19 19.37 4.92
CA GLY A 13 -2.97 18.64 4.62
C GLY A 13 -3.20 17.28 3.95
N ALA A 14 -4.42 16.73 4.03
CA ALA A 14 -4.70 15.34 3.67
C ALA A 14 -4.36 14.99 2.21
N MET A 15 -4.61 15.90 1.26
CA MET A 15 -4.32 15.65 -0.16
C MET A 15 -2.82 15.73 -0.48
N ALA A 16 -2.10 16.66 0.14
CA ALA A 16 -0.65 16.74 -0.01
C ALA A 16 0.05 15.53 0.62
N ALA A 17 -0.42 15.08 1.78
CA ALA A 17 0.08 13.87 2.44
C ALA A 17 -0.17 12.62 1.58
N LEU A 18 -1.33 12.50 0.94
CA LEU A 18 -1.62 11.42 -0.01
C LEU A 18 -0.59 11.41 -1.14
N ARG A 19 -0.41 12.55 -1.82
CA ARG A 19 0.56 12.70 -2.91
C ARG A 19 1.95 12.23 -2.48
N ARG A 20 2.45 12.74 -1.35
CA ARG A 20 3.81 12.42 -0.89
C ARG A 20 4.02 10.92 -0.65
N LEU A 21 3.01 10.25 -0.11
CA LEU A 21 3.08 8.82 0.19
C LEU A 21 2.93 7.92 -1.04
N THR A 22 2.22 8.36 -2.08
CA THR A 22 1.85 7.48 -3.21
C THR A 22 2.44 7.88 -4.56
N ASP A 23 2.86 9.12 -4.75
CA ASP A 23 3.40 9.59 -6.04
C ASP A 23 4.73 8.86 -6.36
N PRO A 24 4.88 8.29 -7.56
CA PRO A 24 6.10 7.62 -8.00
C PRO A 24 7.38 8.45 -7.90
N GLN A 25 7.28 9.78 -8.03
CA GLN A 25 8.43 10.70 -7.95
C GLN A 25 8.74 11.12 -6.52
N GLU A 26 7.90 10.77 -5.55
CA GLU A 26 8.11 11.02 -4.12
C GLU A 26 8.33 9.67 -3.41
N MET A 27 7.52 9.30 -2.41
CA MET A 27 7.76 8.06 -1.66
C MET A 27 7.19 6.82 -2.35
N GLY A 28 6.28 6.97 -3.34
CA GLY A 28 5.48 5.87 -3.88
C GLY A 28 6.29 4.73 -4.50
N HIS A 29 7.46 5.03 -5.05
CA HIS A 29 8.39 4.02 -5.57
C HIS A 29 9.62 3.79 -4.69
N LEU A 30 9.89 4.68 -3.74
CA LEU A 30 11.04 4.57 -2.84
C LEU A 30 10.76 3.63 -1.67
N PHE A 31 9.55 3.69 -1.12
CA PHE A 31 9.13 2.84 -0.03
C PHE A 31 8.69 1.48 -0.56
N LYS A 32 9.14 0.42 0.11
CA LYS A 32 8.80 -0.97 -0.20
C LYS A 32 8.12 -1.59 1.00
N VAL A 33 7.18 -2.48 0.75
CA VAL A 33 6.44 -3.17 1.79
C VAL A 33 6.55 -4.67 1.54
N ILE A 34 6.71 -5.43 2.62
CA ILE A 34 6.73 -6.88 2.61
C ILE A 34 5.60 -7.39 3.49
N ALA A 35 4.98 -8.49 3.08
CA ALA A 35 4.00 -9.21 3.89
C ALA A 35 4.53 -10.63 4.14
N ILE A 36 4.27 -11.14 5.35
CA ILE A 36 4.60 -12.51 5.76
C ILE A 36 3.30 -13.13 6.28
N TRP A 37 2.92 -14.27 5.73
CA TRP A 37 1.69 -14.98 6.07
C TRP A 37 1.89 -16.50 6.07
N PRO A 38 0.99 -17.30 6.68
CA PRO A 38 1.11 -18.75 6.71
C PRO A 38 1.05 -19.37 5.31
N ARG A 39 1.87 -20.40 5.06
CA ARG A 39 1.84 -21.19 3.83
C ARG A 39 0.46 -21.81 3.60
N GLY A 40 -0.07 -21.70 2.37
CA GLY A 40 -1.39 -22.20 2.00
C GLY A 40 -2.58 -21.35 2.46
N ALA A 41 -2.32 -20.24 3.18
CA ALA A 41 -3.32 -19.21 3.40
C ALA A 41 -3.39 -18.28 2.18
N PRO A 42 -4.56 -17.68 1.87
CA PRO A 42 -4.66 -16.73 0.76
C PRO A 42 -3.71 -15.53 0.96
N PRO A 43 -3.17 -14.94 -0.13
CA PRO A 43 -2.30 -13.78 -0.04
C PRO A 43 -2.95 -12.60 0.68
N VAL A 44 -2.12 -11.80 1.35
CA VAL A 44 -2.57 -10.56 2.01
C VAL A 44 -3.09 -9.59 0.94
N PRO A 45 -4.29 -8.99 1.10
CA PRO A 45 -4.81 -8.03 0.13
C PRO A 45 -3.81 -6.91 -0.19
N GLY A 46 -3.59 -6.65 -1.48
CA GLY A 46 -2.61 -5.67 -1.96
C GLY A 46 -1.17 -6.19 -2.06
N PHE A 47 -0.94 -7.49 -1.81
CA PHE A 47 0.34 -8.16 -2.03
C PHE A 47 0.17 -9.32 -3.00
N GLU A 48 1.18 -9.51 -3.83
CA GLU A 48 1.31 -10.67 -4.72
C GLU A 48 2.40 -11.60 -4.17
N PRO A 49 2.26 -12.94 -4.32
CA PRO A 49 3.34 -13.88 -4.01
C PRO A 49 4.59 -13.55 -4.84
N LEU A 50 5.77 -13.62 -4.21
CA LEU A 50 7.06 -13.34 -4.87
C LEU A 50 7.35 -14.33 -6.02
N GLU A 51 6.83 -15.56 -5.94
CA GLU A 51 6.85 -16.54 -7.01
C GLU A 51 5.47 -17.19 -7.13
N ALA A 52 5.07 -17.56 -8.35
CA ALA A 52 3.82 -18.30 -8.61
C ALA A 52 3.74 -19.66 -7.87
N HIS A 53 4.85 -20.12 -7.30
CA HIS A 53 4.98 -21.39 -6.58
C HIS A 53 5.44 -21.23 -5.12
N ALA A 54 5.35 -20.02 -4.55
CA ALA A 54 5.81 -19.76 -3.17
C ALA A 54 5.13 -20.64 -2.10
N ASP A 55 3.98 -21.24 -2.41
CA ASP A 55 3.26 -22.18 -1.52
C ASP A 55 3.78 -23.64 -1.56
N ASN A 56 4.70 -23.98 -2.47
CA ASN A 56 5.13 -25.37 -2.76
C ASN A 56 6.42 -25.83 -2.04
N ALA A 57 6.78 -25.22 -0.91
CA ALA A 57 7.94 -25.61 -0.08
C ALA A 57 7.54 -26.22 1.27
#